data_AF-A0A9Q9JM01-F1
#
_entry.id   AF-A0A9Q9JM01-F1
#
_cell.length_a   1.000
_cell.length_b   1.000
_cell.length_c   1.000
_cell.angle_alpha   90.00
_cell.angle_beta   90.00
_cell.angle_gamma   90.00
#
_symmetry.space_group_name_H-M   'P 1'
#
loop_
_entity.id
_entity.type
_entity.pdbx_description
1 polymer ?
#
loop_
_entity_poly.entity_id
_entity_poly.type
_entity_poly.pdbx_seq_one_letter_code
_entity_poly.pdbx_strand_id
1 'polypeptide(L)'
;MGGKPVSYTILIAETKKNVEEEHDVMEFSSLMALKKYRRSNPEKMGFSYFYALSSGIDKQFRHINVAEADHFKQFLRQIECSGVDIRDIC
;
A
#
# COMPACT_ATOMS: atom_id res chain seq x y z
N MET A 1 16.55 -1.17 -24.37
CA MET A 1 15.44 -2.03 -23.92
C MET A 1 14.35 -1.12 -23.37
N GLY A 2 13.24 -0.98 -24.10
CA GLY A 2 12.10 -0.18 -23.66
C GLY A 2 11.25 -0.99 -22.69
N GLY A 3 11.61 -1.01 -21.41
CA GLY A 3 10.73 -1.52 -20.36
C GLY A 3 9.55 -0.56 -20.24
N LYS A 4 8.31 -1.08 -20.30
CA LYS A 4 7.14 -0.29 -19.93
C LYS A 4 7.35 0.25 -18.51
N PRO A 5 7.05 1.52 -18.23
CA PRO A 5 7.09 2.03 -16.87
C PRO A 5 6.22 1.13 -15.98
N VAL A 6 6.80 0.60 -14.91
CA VAL A 6 6.06 -0.17 -13.91
C VAL A 6 5.16 0.81 -13.17
N SER A 7 3.86 0.64 -13.30
CA SER A 7 2.90 1.42 -12.52
C SER A 7 2.71 0.73 -11.18
N TYR A 8 3.03 1.42 -10.10
CA TYR A 8 2.77 0.92 -8.76
C TYR A 8 1.39 1.35 -8.28
N THR A 9 0.75 0.49 -7.49
CA THR A 9 -0.49 0.80 -6.75
C THR A 9 -0.21 0.57 -5.28
N ILE A 10 -0.59 1.52 -4.42
CA ILE A 10 -0.54 1.34 -2.98
C ILE A 10 -1.91 0.86 -2.51
N LEU A 11 -1.93 -0.22 -1.77
CA LEU A 11 -3.13 -0.80 -1.19
C LEU A 11 -3.10 -0.63 0.32
N ILE A 12 -4.26 -0.32 0.90
CA ILE A 12 -4.45 -0.24 2.34
C ILE A 12 -5.69 -1.00 2.74
N ALA A 13 -5.51 -1.98 3.60
CA ALA A 13 -6.62 -2.58 4.31
C ALA A 13 -6.74 -1.95 5.69
N GLU A 14 -7.95 -1.54 6.06
CA GLU A 14 -8.30 -1.16 7.42
C GLU A 14 -9.24 -2.22 8.01
N THR A 15 -8.80 -2.89 9.07
CA THR A 15 -9.57 -3.97 9.70
C THR A 15 -9.92 -3.57 11.12
N LYS A 16 -11.21 -3.60 11.48
CA LYS A 16 -11.62 -3.41 12.87
C LYS A 16 -11.18 -4.62 13.69
N LYS A 17 -10.52 -4.38 14.82
CA LYS A 17 -10.07 -5.47 15.71
C LYS A 17 -11.26 -6.24 16.26
N ASN A 18 -11.11 -7.56 16.35
CA ASN A 18 -12.09 -8.48 16.93
C ASN A 18 -13.43 -8.57 16.17
N VAL A 19 -13.43 -8.29 14.86
CA VAL A 19 -14.59 -8.47 13.98
C VAL A 19 -14.17 -9.28 12.76
N GLU A 20 -14.92 -10.35 12.46
CA GLU A 20 -14.76 -11.16 11.24
C GLU A 20 -15.57 -10.54 10.09
N GLU A 21 -15.22 -9.31 9.71
CA GLU A 21 -15.84 -8.61 8.57
C GLU A 21 -14.86 -8.56 7.39
N GLU A 22 -15.42 -8.60 6.18
CA GLU A 22 -14.70 -8.44 4.93
C GLU A 22 -13.98 -7.08 4.91
N HIS A 23 -12.70 -7.08 4.52
CA HIS A 23 -11.85 -5.91 4.67
C HIS A 23 -12.02 -4.97 3.49
N ASP A 24 -12.37 -3.71 3.78
CA ASP A 24 -12.31 -2.65 2.77
C ASP A 24 -10.85 -2.36 2.43
N VAL A 25 -10.50 -2.58 1.16
CA VAL A 25 -9.19 -2.22 0.60
C VAL A 25 -9.34 -0.93 -0.17
N MET A 26 -8.51 0.05 0.18
CA MET A 26 -8.39 1.30 -0.54
C MET A 26 -7.15 1.29 -1.42
N GLU A 27 -7.30 1.84 -2.63
CA GLU A 27 -6.21 1.97 -3.59
C GLU A 27 -5.76 3.42 -3.74
N PHE A 28 -4.45 3.63 -3.81
CA PHE A 28 -3.85 4.92 -4.06
C PHE A 28 -2.82 4.79 -5.18
N SER A 29 -2.86 5.71 -6.14
CA SER A 29 -1.85 5.79 -7.20
C SER A 29 -0.51 6.31 -6.69
N SER A 30 -0.51 7.05 -5.56
CA SER A 30 0.67 7.75 -5.06
C SER A 30 0.83 7.82 -3.56
N LEU A 31 2.08 7.98 -3.13
CA LEU A 31 2.39 8.24 -1.73
C LEU A 31 1.89 9.61 -1.26
N MET A 32 1.77 10.58 -2.17
CA MET A 32 1.20 11.89 -1.85
C MET A 32 -0.29 11.77 -1.55
N ALA A 33 -1.05 11.02 -2.37
CA ALA A 33 -2.47 10.76 -2.16
C ALA A 33 -2.70 10.03 -0.84
N LEU A 34 -1.88 9.01 -0.55
CA LEU A 34 -1.90 8.32 0.73
C LEU A 34 -1.60 9.27 1.92
N LYS A 35 -0.52 10.05 1.86
CA LYS A 35 -0.17 10.99 2.94
C LYS A 35 -1.28 12.01 3.18
N LYS A 36 -1.95 12.48 2.12
CA LYS A 36 -3.11 13.38 2.22
C LYS A 36 -4.29 12.68 2.90
N TYR A 37 -4.61 11.45 2.50
CA TYR A 37 -5.66 10.65 3.11
C TYR A 37 -5.40 10.46 4.61
N ARG A 38 -4.21 10.01 5.01
CA ARG A 38 -3.83 9.80 6.42
C ARG A 38 -3.91 11.07 7.27
N ARG A 39 -3.67 12.24 6.67
CA ARG A 39 -3.77 13.51 7.40
C ARG A 39 -5.23 13.83 7.73
N SER A 40 -6.16 13.52 6.84
CA SER A 40 -7.60 13.70 7.08
C SER A 40 -8.20 12.56 7.90
N ASN A 41 -7.63 11.36 7.80
CA ASN A 41 -8.10 10.12 8.41
C ASN A 41 -6.97 9.49 9.24
N PRO A 42 -6.73 9.99 10.46
CA PRO A 42 -5.70 9.43 11.33
C PRO A 42 -6.02 7.99 11.73
N GLU A 43 -4.97 7.19 11.94
CA GLU A 43 -5.11 5.79 12.37
C GLU A 43 -5.88 5.69 13.69
N LYS A 44 -6.84 4.76 13.73
CA LYS A 44 -7.75 4.55 14.86
C LYS A 44 -7.24 3.38 15.71
N MET A 45 -7.21 3.55 17.04
CA MET A 45 -6.69 2.51 17.95
C MET A 45 -7.43 1.15 17.86
N GLY A 46 -8.73 1.18 17.55
CA GLY A 46 -9.57 -0.01 17.39
C GLY A 46 -9.40 -0.73 16.05
N PHE A 47 -8.48 -0.27 15.20
CA PHE A 47 -8.25 -0.83 13.87
C PHE A 47 -6.81 -1.34 13.75
N SER A 48 -6.64 -2.32 12.89
CA SER A 48 -5.37 -2.78 12.34
C SER A 48 -5.26 -2.28 10.91
N TYR A 49 -4.05 -1.98 10.48
CA TYR A 49 -3.77 -1.45 9.16
C TYR A 49 -2.76 -2.34 8.47
N PHE A 50 -2.95 -2.60 7.18
CA PHE A 50 -1.98 -3.29 6.34
C PHE A 50 -1.71 -2.45 5.10
N TYR A 51 -0.44 -2.27 4.78
CA TYR A 51 0.03 -1.50 3.63
C TYR A 51 0.73 -2.44 2.66
N ALA A 52 0.43 -2.33 1.36
CA ALA A 52 1.15 -3.04 0.32
C ALA A 52 1.46 -2.11 -0.87
N LEU A 53 2.64 -2.29 -1.46
CA LEU A 53 3.04 -1.71 -2.73
C LEU A 53 2.95 -2.80 -3.79
N SER A 54 1.97 -2.71 -4.68
CA SER A 54 1.74 -3.66 -5.75
C SER A 54 2.39 -3.18 -7.05
N SER A 55 3.11 -4.06 -7.74
CA SER A 55 3.63 -3.81 -9.12
C SER A 55 2.63 -4.20 -10.22
N GLY A 56 1.43 -4.66 -9.84
CA GLY A 56 0.39 -5.12 -10.74
C GLY A 56 -0.30 -6.36 -10.20
N ILE A 57 -1.09 -6.99 -11.07
CA ILE A 57 -1.88 -8.17 -10.75
C ILE A 57 -1.35 -9.36 -11.56
N ASP A 58 -1.23 -10.53 -10.93
CA ASP A 58 -0.82 -11.78 -11.57
C ASP A 58 -1.95 -12.42 -12.41
N LYS A 59 -1.67 -13.55 -13.06
CA LYS A 59 -2.66 -14.29 -13.86
C LYS A 59 -3.81 -14.88 -13.05
N GLN A 60 -3.68 -14.88 -11.72
CA GLN A 60 -4.67 -15.40 -10.77
C GLN A 60 -5.44 -14.26 -10.11
N PHE A 61 -5.34 -13.04 -10.64
CA PHE A 61 -6.00 -11.84 -10.13
C PHE A 61 -5.54 -11.44 -8.72
N ARG A 62 -4.29 -11.75 -8.35
CA ARG A 62 -3.69 -11.36 -7.06
C ARG A 62 -2.61 -10.31 -7.24
N HIS A 63 -2.54 -9.38 -6.30
CA HIS A 63 -1.50 -8.36 -6.31
C HIS A 63 -0.09 -8.95 -6.12
N ILE A 64 0.86 -8.42 -6.90
CA ILE A 64 2.28 -8.75 -6.79
C ILE A 64 2.92 -7.70 -5.88
N ASN A 65 2.93 -7.99 -4.58
CA ASN A 65 3.48 -7.11 -3.55
C ASN A 65 5.01 -7.06 -3.64
N VAL A 66 5.55 -5.85 -3.75
CA VAL A 66 6.99 -5.55 -3.75
C VAL A 66 7.47 -5.11 -2.36
N ALA A 67 6.56 -4.51 -1.59
CA ALA A 67 6.78 -4.13 -0.20
C ALA A 67 5.46 -4.25 0.57
N GLU A 68 5.52 -4.66 1.83
CA GLU A 68 4.37 -4.75 2.71
C GLU A 68 4.75 -4.44 4.17
N ALA A 69 3.82 -3.89 4.94
CA ALA A 69 3.99 -3.69 6.38
C ALA A 69 2.65 -3.36 7.06
N ASP A 70 2.59 -3.62 8.36
CA ASP A 70 1.43 -3.26 9.21
C ASP A 70 1.46 -1.80 9.69
N HIS A 71 2.56 -1.09 9.41
CA HIS A 71 2.80 0.28 9.85
C HIS A 71 3.40 1.13 8.74
N PHE A 72 2.92 2.36 8.58
CA PHE A 72 3.36 3.23 7.50
C PHE A 72 4.84 3.59 7.51
N LYS A 73 5.45 3.82 8.67
CA LYS A 73 6.91 4.08 8.73
C LYS A 73 7.72 2.86 8.27
N GLN A 74 7.28 1.66 8.63
CA GLN A 74 7.91 0.42 8.18
C GLN A 74 7.67 0.21 6.69
N PHE A 75 6.46 0.52 6.20
CA PHE A 75 6.12 0.45 4.79
C PHE A 75 7.05 1.31 3.93
N LEU A 76 7.28 2.58 4.29
CA LEU A 76 8.21 3.45 3.58
C LEU A 76 9.63 2.87 3.54
N ARG A 77 10.09 2.32 4.66
CA ARG A 77 11.41 1.67 4.73
C ARG A 77 11.48 0.41 3.86
N GLN A 78 10.42 -0.38 3.80
CA GLN A 78 10.37 -1.59 2.95
C GLN A 78 10.39 -1.22 1.47
N ILE A 79 9.72 -0.13 1.08
CA ILE A 79 9.81 0.40 -0.29
C ILE A 79 11.26 0.74 -0.63
N GLU A 80 11.94 1.50 0.23
CA GLU A 80 13.36 1.86 0.03
C GLU A 80 14.25 0.61 -0.04
N CYS A 81 14.01 -0.39 0.81
CA CYS A 81 14.75 -1.66 0.81
C CYS A 81 14.45 -2.54 -0.42
N SER A 82 13.29 -2.39 -1.06
CA SER A 82 12.94 -3.12 -2.28
C SER A 82 13.67 -2.62 -3.54
N GLY A 83 14.39 -1.49 -3.43
CA GLY A 83 15.08 -0.85 -4.55
C GLY A 83 14.16 -0.01 -5.43
N VAL A 84 12.87 0.12 -5.08
CA VAL A 84 11.94 1.05 -5.71
C VAL A 84 12.22 2.46 -5.19
N ASP A 85 12.48 3.40 -6.11
CA ASP A 85 12.56 4.80 -5.71
C ASP A 85 11.16 5.30 -5.34
N ILE A 86 11.06 5.91 -4.17
CA ILE A 86 9.81 6.49 -3.68
C ILE A 86 9.20 7.52 -4.65
N ARG A 87 10.03 8.14 -5.51
CA ARG A 87 9.63 9.08 -6.56
C ARG A 87 8.98 8.40 -7.76
N ASP A 88 9.20 7.10 -7.95
CA ASP A 88 8.55 6.30 -9.00
C ASP A 88 7.10 5.95 -8.62
N ILE A 89 6.69 6.23 -7.38
CA ILE A 89 5.34 6.04 -6.85
C ILE A 89 4.59 7.39 -6.94
N CYS A 90 4.29 7.80 -8.18
CA CYS A 90 3.80 9.12 -8.58
C CYS A 90 2.35 9.43 -8.21
#